data_AF-A0A5E4MJ59-F1
#
_entry.id   AF-A0A5E4MJ59-F1
#
_cell.length_a   1.000
_cell.length_b   1.000
_cell.length_c   1.000
_cell.angle_alpha   90.00
_cell.angle_beta   90.00
_cell.angle_gamma   90.00
#
_symmetry.space_group_name_H-M   'P 1'
#
loop_
_entity.id
_entity.type
_entity.pdbx_description
1 polymer ?
#
loop_
_entity_poly.entity_id
_entity_poly.type
_entity_poly.pdbx_seq_one_letter_code
_entity_poly.pdbx_strand_id
1 'polypeptide(L)'
;MESSFATQVLHYTVAHRHSKQLESSAVTWQSPSVTGSDTWQKPGCHKVGHTRKISIPNCVEFHITTNACRGYCESWAVPSPADTVMINPHQRITSVGQCCNIMETEDVEVNVRCLEGVRKLVFKSALSCSCYHCKKE
;
A
#
# COMPACT_ATOMS: atom_id res chain seq x y z
N MET A 1 47.89 3.76 18.48
CA MET A 1 46.68 4.60 18.39
C MET A 1 46.24 4.57 16.94
N GLU A 2 45.24 3.73 16.65
CA GLU A 2 44.39 3.67 15.45
C GLU A 2 43.76 2.28 15.45
N SER A 3 42.69 2.11 16.26
CA SER A 3 41.85 0.92 16.17
C SER A 3 40.72 1.24 15.19
N SER A 4 40.90 0.80 13.96
CA SER A 4 39.87 0.80 12.91
C SER A 4 38.71 -0.09 13.36
N PHE A 5 37.67 0.51 13.91
CA PHE A 5 36.39 -0.17 14.13
C PHE A 5 35.59 -0.04 12.84
N ALA A 6 35.63 -1.09 12.03
CA ALA A 6 34.77 -1.25 10.88
C ALA A 6 33.31 -1.27 11.36
N THR A 7 32.60 -0.15 11.21
CA THR A 7 31.15 -0.09 11.37
C THR A 7 30.53 -0.90 10.24
N GLN A 8 30.23 -2.16 10.55
CA GLN A 8 29.58 -3.06 9.63
C GLN A 8 28.13 -2.59 9.47
N VAL A 9 27.87 -1.81 8.42
CA VAL A 9 26.52 -1.39 8.05
C VAL A 9 25.77 -2.65 7.63
N LEU A 10 24.98 -3.21 8.54
CA LEU A 10 24.00 -4.24 8.21
C LEU A 10 22.86 -3.56 7.43
N HIS A 11 23.04 -3.41 6.12
CA HIS A 11 21.95 -3.16 5.19
C HIS A 11 21.02 -4.38 5.22
N TYR A 12 20.00 -4.36 6.08
CA TYR A 12 18.86 -5.27 5.93
C TYR A 12 17.95 -4.67 4.85
N THR A 13 18.26 -4.99 3.59
CA THR A 13 17.39 -4.68 2.45
C THR A 13 16.09 -5.47 2.62
N VAL A 14 14.99 -4.83 3.01
CA VAL A 14 13.65 -5.43 2.96
C VAL A 14 12.90 -4.86 1.77
N ALA A 15 13.23 -5.37 0.59
CA ALA A 15 12.36 -5.37 -0.59
C ALA A 15 12.84 -6.38 -1.64
N HIS A 16 13.23 -7.59 -1.23
CA HIS A 16 13.33 -8.71 -2.16
C HIS A 16 12.45 -9.85 -1.64
N ARG A 17 11.44 -10.19 -2.45
CA ARG A 17 10.75 -11.48 -2.37
C ARG A 17 11.82 -12.57 -2.55
N HIS A 18 12.37 -13.07 -1.45
CA HIS A 18 13.11 -14.32 -1.47
C HIS A 18 12.10 -15.43 -1.75
N SER A 19 12.05 -15.88 -3.00
CA SER A 19 11.45 -17.16 -3.37
C SER A 19 12.32 -18.26 -2.77
N LYS A 20 12.13 -18.57 -1.49
CA LYS A 20 12.57 -19.86 -0.96
C LYS A 20 11.53 -20.88 -1.39
N GLN A 21 11.88 -21.67 -2.38
CA GLN A 21 11.21 -22.90 -2.75
C GLN A 21 11.25 -23.83 -1.53
N LEU A 22 10.13 -23.98 -0.82
CA LEU A 22 9.93 -25.05 0.15
C LEU A 22 9.08 -26.10 -0.56
N GLU A 23 9.68 -27.27 -0.75
CA GLU A 23 9.06 -28.43 -1.36
C GLU A 23 7.91 -28.98 -0.51
N SER A 24 6.89 -29.43 -1.22
CA SER A 24 5.96 -30.51 -0.87
C SER A 24 5.15 -30.41 0.43
N SER A 25 3.97 -29.80 0.30
CA SER A 25 2.70 -30.41 0.75
C SER A 25 1.57 -29.75 -0.03
N ALA A 26 0.86 -30.55 -0.81
CA ALA A 26 -0.17 -30.09 -1.75
C ALA A 26 -1.39 -29.51 -1.00
N VAL A 27 -1.31 -28.23 -0.63
CA VAL A 27 -2.50 -27.42 -0.37
C VAL A 27 -2.88 -26.82 -1.71
N THR A 28 -3.93 -27.37 -2.33
CA THR A 28 -4.49 -26.82 -3.58
C THR A 28 -5.17 -25.48 -3.29
N TRP A 29 -4.39 -24.42 -3.27
CA TRP A 29 -4.89 -23.05 -3.39
C TRP A 29 -5.41 -22.88 -4.81
N GLN A 30 -6.73 -22.98 -4.99
CA GLN A 30 -7.37 -22.58 -6.23
C GLN A 30 -7.09 -21.09 -6.44
N SER A 31 -6.12 -20.79 -7.31
CA SER A 31 -5.83 -19.42 -7.72
C SER A 31 -6.95 -18.96 -8.65
N PRO A 32 -7.60 -17.82 -8.37
CA PRO A 32 -8.51 -17.21 -9.34
C PRO A 32 -7.71 -16.90 -10.61
N SER A 33 -8.33 -17.18 -11.75
CA SER A 33 -7.78 -16.91 -13.08
C SER A 33 -7.31 -15.45 -13.21
N VAL A 34 -6.02 -15.27 -13.46
CA VAL A 34 -5.37 -13.97 -13.70
C VAL A 34 -5.91 -13.37 -15.00
N THR A 35 -6.87 -12.46 -14.91
CA THR A 35 -7.29 -11.60 -16.02
C THR A 35 -6.71 -10.20 -15.78
N GLY A 36 -5.66 -9.87 -16.54
CA GLY A 36 -4.92 -8.61 -16.45
C GLY A 36 -3.51 -8.84 -15.91
N SER A 37 -2.50 -8.38 -16.65
CA SER A 37 -1.12 -8.35 -16.18
C SER A 37 -1.08 -7.70 -14.79
N ASP A 38 -0.72 -8.47 -13.76
CA ASP A 38 -0.58 -7.99 -12.38
C ASP A 38 0.65 -7.08 -12.24
N THR A 39 0.71 -6.00 -13.02
CA THR A 39 1.82 -5.04 -13.05
C THR A 39 2.11 -4.46 -11.67
N TRP A 40 1.06 -4.33 -10.84
CA TRP A 40 1.14 -3.86 -9.47
C TRP A 40 1.97 -4.75 -8.54
N GLN A 41 2.23 -6.01 -8.89
CA GLN A 41 3.04 -6.93 -8.08
C GLN A 41 4.54 -6.60 -8.09
N LYS A 42 4.98 -5.75 -9.03
CA LYS A 42 6.37 -5.27 -9.09
C LYS A 42 6.58 -4.11 -8.11
N PRO A 43 7.82 -3.85 -7.64
CA PRO A 43 8.14 -2.67 -6.84
C PRO A 43 7.62 -1.39 -7.49
N GLY A 44 7.19 -0.44 -6.67
CA GLY A 44 6.55 0.80 -7.09
C GLY A 44 5.08 0.88 -6.69
N CYS A 45 4.44 2.01 -7.01
CA CYS A 45 3.04 2.30 -6.69
C CYS A 45 2.25 2.50 -7.97
N HIS A 46 1.17 1.72 -8.15
CA HIS A 46 0.50 1.54 -9.43
C HIS A 46 -0.98 1.86 -9.33
N LYS A 47 -1.51 2.49 -10.39
CA LYS A 47 -2.96 2.68 -10.55
C LYS A 47 -3.61 1.39 -11.02
N VAL A 48 -4.62 0.92 -10.30
CA VAL A 48 -5.35 -0.31 -10.59
C VAL A 48 -6.86 -0.07 -10.52
N GLY A 49 -7.64 -0.81 -11.31
CA GLY A 49 -9.09 -0.82 -11.17
C GLY A 49 -9.52 -1.55 -9.89
N HIS A 50 -10.44 -0.96 -9.13
CA HIS A 50 -10.99 -1.55 -7.92
C HIS A 50 -12.52 -1.45 -7.94
N THR A 51 -13.18 -2.60 -7.83
CA THR A 51 -14.64 -2.68 -7.75
C THR A 51 -15.06 -3.03 -6.33
N ARG A 52 -15.97 -2.24 -5.76
CA ARG A 52 -16.52 -2.49 -4.43
C ARG A 52 -18.04 -2.39 -4.44
N LYS A 53 -18.67 -3.18 -3.58
CA LYS A 53 -20.10 -3.08 -3.30
C LYS A 53 -20.35 -1.91 -2.35
N ILE A 54 -21.27 -1.03 -2.73
CA ILE A 54 -21.69 0.14 -1.96
C ILE A 54 -23.06 -0.16 -1.34
N SER A 55 -23.16 0.08 -0.05
CA SER A 55 -24.41 0.02 0.71
C SER A 55 -24.62 1.34 1.43
N ILE A 56 -25.72 2.03 1.11
CA ILE A 56 -26.09 3.32 1.68
C ILE A 56 -27.50 3.15 2.26
N PRO A 57 -27.75 3.58 3.51
CA PRO A 57 -29.08 3.48 4.11
C PRO A 57 -30.15 4.10 3.21
N ASN A 58 -31.28 3.40 3.08
CA ASN A 58 -32.44 3.81 2.28
C ASN A 58 -32.17 3.92 0.77
N CYS A 59 -31.07 3.34 0.26
CA CYS A 59 -30.74 3.28 -1.15
C CYS A 59 -30.53 1.83 -1.62
N VAL A 60 -30.77 1.58 -2.91
CA VAL A 60 -30.47 0.27 -3.53
C VAL A 60 -28.96 0.05 -3.55
N GLU A 61 -28.50 -1.12 -3.15
CA GLU A 61 -27.07 -1.48 -3.19
C GLU A 61 -26.57 -1.61 -4.65
N PHE A 62 -25.33 -1.19 -4.88
CA PHE A 62 -24.74 -1.20 -6.22
C PHE A 62 -23.23 -1.46 -6.16
N HIS A 63 -22.63 -1.82 -7.29
CA HIS A 63 -21.18 -1.91 -7.42
C HIS A 63 -20.65 -0.65 -8.10
N ILE A 64 -19.52 -0.16 -7.63
CA ILE A 64 -18.78 0.92 -8.28
C ILE A 64 -17.37 0.46 -8.58
N THR A 65 -16.92 0.74 -9.79
CA THR A 65 -15.53 0.52 -10.23
C THR A 65 -14.85 1.86 -10.35
N THR A 66 -13.82 2.09 -9.55
CA THR A 66 -12.97 3.29 -9.61
C THR A 66 -11.50 2.88 -9.72
N ASN A 67 -10.63 3.84 -10.04
CA ASN A 67 -9.21 3.62 -9.92
C ASN A 67 -8.77 3.78 -8.47
N ALA A 68 -7.82 2.95 -8.04
CA ALA A 68 -7.18 2.98 -6.73
C ALA A 68 -5.67 2.79 -6.88
N CYS A 69 -4.92 3.03 -5.80
CA CYS A 69 -3.47 2.84 -5.77
C CYS A 69 -3.11 1.55 -5.04
N ARG A 70 -2.25 0.74 -5.66
CA ARG A 70 -1.72 -0.51 -5.09
C ARG A 70 -0.25 -0.68 -5.45
N GLY A 71 0.57 -1.08 -4.50
CA GLY A 71 1.98 -1.31 -4.77
C GLY A 71 2.84 -1.53 -3.53
N TYR A 72 4.14 -1.67 -3.79
CA TYR A 72 5.18 -1.90 -2.79
C TYR A 72 6.16 -0.73 -2.82
N CYS A 73 6.17 0.07 -1.77
CA CYS A 73 7.07 1.21 -1.62
C CYS A 73 8.26 0.88 -0.73
N GLU A 74 9.34 1.65 -0.88
CA GLU A 74 10.57 1.42 -0.13
C GLU A 74 10.35 1.64 1.37
N SER A 75 10.93 0.75 2.16
CA SER A 75 11.02 0.89 3.61
C SER A 75 12.27 0.20 4.13
N TRP A 76 12.85 0.75 5.20
CA TRP A 76 14.03 0.20 5.85
C TRP A 76 14.08 0.60 7.33
N ALA A 77 14.89 -0.12 8.10
CA ALA A 77 15.11 0.15 9.51
C ALA A 77 16.58 -0.05 9.86
N VAL A 78 17.10 0.85 10.70
CA VAL A 78 18.48 0.82 11.20
C VAL A 78 18.50 1.10 12.70
N PRO A 79 19.55 0.68 13.42
CA PRO A 79 19.79 1.16 14.78
C PRO A 79 19.78 2.69 14.83
N SER A 80 19.09 3.25 15.82
CA SER A 80 19.05 4.70 16.00
C SER A 80 20.43 5.25 16.35
N PRO A 81 20.77 6.46 15.87
CA PRO A 81 22.00 7.14 16.25
C PRO A 81 22.14 7.33 17.78
N ALA A 82 23.37 7.37 18.29
CA ALA A 82 23.64 7.40 19.74
C ALA A 82 23.02 8.62 20.43
N ASP A 83 23.05 9.79 19.80
CA ASP A 83 22.38 11.02 20.25
C ASP A 83 20.86 10.83 20.40
N THR A 84 20.22 10.16 19.44
CA THR A 84 18.78 9.81 19.49
C THR A 84 18.49 8.91 20.68
N VAL A 85 19.33 7.90 20.93
CA VAL A 85 19.18 6.97 22.07
C VAL A 85 19.45 7.66 23.41
N MET A 86 20.39 8.61 23.46
CA MET A 86 20.64 9.39 24.69
C MET A 86 19.44 10.28 25.07
N ILE A 87 18.78 10.89 24.07
CA ILE A 87 17.60 11.73 24.29
C ILE A 87 16.37 10.86 24.60
N ASN A 88 16.24 9.72 23.90
CA ASN A 88 15.16 8.77 24.08
C ASN A 88 15.68 7.33 24.10
N PRO A 89 15.98 6.76 25.27
CA PRO A 89 16.51 5.39 25.39
C PRO A 89 15.58 4.29 24.86
N HIS A 90 14.30 4.61 24.65
CA HIS A 90 13.32 3.68 24.09
C HIS A 90 13.33 3.66 22.55
N GLN A 91 13.87 4.69 21.90
CA GLN A 91 13.99 4.77 20.44
C GLN A 91 15.33 4.18 19.99
N ARG A 92 15.45 2.85 20.04
CA ARG A 92 16.67 2.13 19.63
C ARG A 92 16.72 1.82 18.12
N ILE A 93 15.59 1.89 17.43
CA ILE A 93 15.48 1.61 15.99
C ILE A 93 14.81 2.82 15.33
N THR A 94 15.41 3.29 14.25
CA THR A 94 14.82 4.30 13.36
C THR A 94 14.37 3.60 12.09
N SER A 95 13.08 3.73 11.77
CA SER A 95 12.49 3.18 10.55
C SER A 95 12.05 4.30 9.62
N VAL A 96 12.31 4.13 8.33
CA VAL A 96 11.80 5.00 7.26
C VAL A 96 10.90 4.15 6.37
N GLY A 97 9.72 4.69 6.05
CA GLY A 97 8.77 4.02 5.18
C GLY A 97 8.01 5.01 4.31
N GLN A 98 7.75 4.59 3.08
CA GLN A 98 6.82 5.24 2.18
C GLN A 98 5.57 4.38 2.00
N CYS A 99 4.43 5.04 1.78
CA CYS A 99 3.15 4.41 1.49
C CYS A 99 2.76 4.69 0.03
N CYS A 100 2.11 3.71 -0.59
CA CYS A 100 1.53 3.88 -1.92
C CYS A 100 0.24 4.71 -1.79
N ASN A 101 0.29 5.96 -2.27
CA ASN A 101 -0.78 6.93 -2.06
C ASN A 101 -1.37 7.42 -3.39
N ILE A 102 -2.61 7.90 -3.31
CA ILE A 102 -3.26 8.68 -4.35
C ILE A 102 -2.68 10.10 -4.35
N MET A 103 -2.20 10.54 -5.51
CA MET A 103 -1.59 11.87 -5.65
C MET A 103 -2.59 12.86 -6.22
N GLU A 104 -3.42 12.41 -7.15
CA GLU A 104 -4.46 13.19 -7.79
C GLU A 104 -5.73 12.36 -7.91
N THR A 105 -6.88 13.01 -7.80
CA THR A 105 -8.20 12.38 -7.84
C THR A 105 -9.08 12.99 -8.93
N GLU A 106 -9.93 12.17 -9.52
CA GLU A 106 -11.09 12.61 -10.30
C GLU A 106 -12.39 12.21 -9.61
N ASP A 107 -13.48 12.88 -10.00
CA ASP A 107 -14.82 12.65 -9.47
C ASP A 107 -15.62 11.75 -10.40
N VAL A 108 -16.10 10.65 -9.86
CA VAL A 108 -17.00 9.71 -10.52
C VAL A 108 -18.39 9.90 -9.96
N GLU A 109 -19.29 10.44 -10.78
CA GLU A 109 -20.66 10.71 -10.40
C GLU A 109 -21.57 9.53 -10.74
N VAL A 110 -22.43 9.14 -9.81
CA VAL A 110 -23.42 8.08 -10.01
C VAL A 110 -24.79 8.49 -9.49
N ASN A 111 -25.82 8.14 -10.25
CA ASN A 111 -27.21 8.32 -9.84
C ASN A 111 -27.73 7.05 -9.18
N VAL A 112 -28.17 7.15 -7.93
CA VAL A 112 -28.62 6.01 -7.11
C VAL A 112 -30.08 6.20 -6.76
N ARG A 113 -30.87 5.13 -6.85
CA ARG A 113 -32.27 5.14 -6.42
C ARG A 113 -32.37 4.90 -4.93
N CYS A 114 -33.00 5.84 -4.24
CA CYS A 114 -33.26 5.79 -2.81
C CYS A 114 -34.76 6.00 -2.54
N LEU A 115 -35.20 5.76 -1.30
CA LEU A 115 -36.60 5.93 -0.90
C LEU A 115 -37.11 7.36 -1.15
N GLU A 116 -36.25 8.36 -0.96
CA GLU A 116 -36.55 9.79 -1.18
C GLU A 116 -36.44 10.21 -2.66
N GLY A 117 -36.17 9.27 -3.57
CA GLY A 117 -35.97 9.51 -4.99
C GLY A 117 -34.54 9.25 -5.46
N VAL A 118 -34.20 9.78 -6.65
CA VAL A 118 -32.85 9.60 -7.23
C VAL A 118 -31.89 10.60 -6.62
N ARG A 119 -30.78 10.10 -6.06
CA ARG A 119 -29.70 10.90 -5.49
C ARG A 119 -28.45 10.80 -6.36
N LYS A 120 -27.78 11.93 -6.58
CA LYS A 120 -26.47 11.99 -7.23
C LYS A 120 -25.38 11.90 -6.18
N LEU A 121 -24.50 10.91 -6.29
CA LEU A 121 -23.38 10.70 -5.38
C LEU A 121 -22.06 10.84 -6.15
N VAL A 122 -21.03 11.30 -5.45
CA VAL A 122 -19.70 11.50 -6.01
C VAL A 122 -18.70 10.61 -5.29
N PHE A 123 -17.91 9.87 -6.05
CA PHE A 123 -16.86 9.00 -5.56
C PHE A 123 -15.51 9.46 -6.12
N LYS A 124 -14.48 9.47 -5.27
CA LYS A 124 -13.11 9.78 -5.71
C LYS A 124 -12.48 8.56 -6.40
N SER A 125 -11.82 8.80 -7.53
CA SER A 125 -11.06 7.82 -8.31
C SER A 125 -9.64 8.32 -8.51
N ALA A 126 -8.65 7.44 -8.48
CA ALA A 126 -7.24 7.81 -8.66
C ALA A 126 -6.92 8.22 -10.11
N LEU A 127 -6.33 9.39 -10.29
CA LEU A 127 -5.69 9.79 -11.55
C LEU A 127 -4.23 9.33 -11.59
N SER A 128 -3.50 9.53 -10.50
CA SER A 128 -2.09 9.20 -10.35
C SER A 128 -1.77 8.62 -8.96
N CYS A 129 -0.74 7.78 -8.91
CA CYS A 129 -0.30 7.04 -7.72
C CYS A 129 1.21 7.19 -7.54
N SER A 130 1.69 7.37 -6.31
CA SER A 130 3.12 7.45 -6.02
C SER A 130 3.46 6.97 -4.61
N CYS A 131 4.72 6.59 -4.41
CA CYS A 131 5.27 6.35 -3.09
C CYS A 131 5.55 7.69 -2.41
N TYR A 132 4.87 7.94 -1.29
CA TYR A 132 4.99 9.18 -0.54
C TYR A 132 4.99 8.91 0.97
N HIS A 133 5.30 9.92 1.79
CA HIS A 133 5.25 9.78 3.24
C HIS A 133 3.88 9.29 3.69
N CYS A 134 3.88 8.25 4.52
CA CYS A 134 2.67 7.73 5.14
C CYS A 134 2.06 8.83 6.03
N LYS A 135 0.95 9.41 5.58
CA LYS A 135 0.15 10.31 6.42
C LYS A 135 -0.79 9.47 7.29
N LYS A 136 -0.83 9.77 8.57
CA LYS A 136 -1.87 9.28 9.48
C LYS A 136 -2.83 10.46 9.66
N GLU A 137 -4.01 10.37 9.04
CA GLU A 137 -5.15 11.22 9.38
C GLU A 137 -5.92 10.64 10.57
#